data_AF-A0A9W7KR11-F1
#
_entry.id   AF-A0A9W7KR11-F1
#
_cell.length_a   1.000
_cell.length_b   1.000
_cell.length_c   1.000
_cell.angle_alpha   90.00
_cell.angle_beta   90.00
_cell.angle_gamma   90.00
#
_symmetry.space_group_name_H-M   'P 1'
#
loop_
_entity.id
_entity.type
_entity.pdbx_description
1 polymer ?
#
loop_
_entity_poly.entity_id
_entity_poly.type
_entity_poly.pdbx_seq_one_letter_code
_entity_poly.pdbx_strand_id
1 'polypeptide(L)'
;MASLTTDRNTPERSGGFHCLSRALAPSTTVFAGSMAAQNAAGLAVPASASTTLTVLGRAAYRASSLAGSGDPDFVRIDRGVFRFANSAGGDAIGIADYGKPCYAVDDQTVAKTDGSGARPQAGIIRDVDAQGVWVEF
;
A
#
# COMPACT_ATOMS: atom_id res chain seq x y z
N MET A 1 30.90 -6.27 -5.26
CA MET A 1 29.76 -7.22 -5.36
C MET A 1 30.25 -8.58 -4.91
N ALA A 2 29.55 -9.25 -3.98
CA ALA A 2 29.93 -10.60 -3.57
C ALA A 2 29.37 -11.61 -4.58
N SER A 3 30.23 -12.45 -5.15
CA SER A 3 29.84 -13.56 -6.02
C SER A 3 29.57 -14.82 -5.18
N LEU A 4 28.61 -15.63 -5.63
CA LEU A 4 28.36 -16.93 -5.02
C LEU A 4 29.54 -17.85 -5.34
N THR A 5 30.19 -18.40 -4.31
CA THR A 5 31.35 -19.31 -4.45
C THR A 5 31.00 -20.78 -4.23
N THR A 6 29.78 -21.06 -3.76
CA THR A 6 29.24 -22.40 -3.50
C THR A 6 27.72 -22.42 -3.70
N ASP A 7 27.16 -23.60 -3.94
CA ASP A 7 25.71 -23.78 -4.07
C ASP A 7 25.00 -23.40 -2.77
N ARG A 8 23.91 -22.65 -2.89
CA ARG A 8 23.07 -22.23 -1.77
C ARG A 8 21.62 -22.61 -2.03
N ASN A 9 21.01 -23.33 -1.11
CA ASN A 9 19.56 -23.54 -1.13
C ASN A 9 18.85 -22.23 -0.77
N THR A 10 18.15 -21.62 -1.73
CA THR A 10 17.36 -20.41 -1.49
C THR A 10 15.94 -20.82 -1.11
N PRO A 11 15.49 -20.56 0.13
CA PRO A 11 14.14 -20.92 0.51
C PRO A 11 13.13 -20.09 -0.29
N GLU A 12 12.16 -20.77 -0.90
CA GLU A 12 11.00 -20.13 -1.50
C GLU A 12 9.86 -20.02 -0.47
N ARG A 13 9.04 -18.98 -0.60
CA ARG A 13 7.72 -18.94 0.04
C ARG A 13 6.70 -19.37 -1.00
N SER A 14 6.25 -20.63 -0.94
CA SER A 14 5.21 -21.14 -1.84
C SER A 14 3.87 -20.46 -1.55
N GLY A 15 3.06 -20.21 -2.58
CA GLY A 15 1.73 -19.59 -2.46
C GLY A 15 1.69 -18.06 -2.64
N GLY A 16 2.83 -17.43 -2.95
CA GLY A 16 2.94 -15.99 -3.23
C GLY A 16 2.85 -15.11 -1.98
N PHE A 17 3.25 -13.84 -2.12
CA PHE A 17 3.14 -12.83 -1.05
C PHE A 17 1.73 -12.21 -1.03
N HIS A 18 0.70 -13.04 -0.84
CA HIS A 18 -0.69 -12.59 -0.78
C HIS A 18 -1.02 -11.89 0.56
N CYS A 19 -0.26 -12.17 1.61
CA CYS A 19 -0.35 -11.46 2.88
C CYS A 19 1.03 -11.19 3.48
N LEU A 20 1.17 -10.01 4.06
CA LEU A 20 2.35 -9.53 4.78
C LEU A 20 1.91 -9.09 6.17
N SER A 21 2.79 -9.18 7.16
CA SER A 21 2.55 -8.63 8.49
C SER A 21 3.64 -7.63 8.83
N ARG A 22 3.27 -6.50 9.42
CA ARG A 22 4.23 -5.47 9.80
C ARG A 22 3.86 -4.79 11.12
N ALA A 23 4.86 -4.57 11.97
CA ALA A 23 4.73 -3.77 13.18
C ALA A 23 4.41 -2.32 12.81
N LEU A 24 3.52 -1.69 13.58
CA LEU A 24 3.13 -0.30 13.40
C LEU A 24 4.23 0.65 13.86
N ALA A 25 4.30 1.82 13.24
CA ALA A 25 5.03 2.94 13.82
C ALA A 25 4.39 3.35 15.17
N PRO A 26 5.14 3.94 16.11
CA PRO A 26 4.57 4.41 17.38
C PRO A 26 3.41 5.40 17.18
N SER A 27 2.43 5.39 18.09
CA SER A 27 1.28 6.31 18.09
C SER A 27 0.52 6.37 16.77
N THR A 28 0.45 5.25 16.04
CA THR A 28 -0.12 5.16 14.70
C THR A 28 -1.32 4.23 14.70
N THR A 29 -2.36 4.60 13.95
CA THR A 29 -3.52 3.75 13.70
C THR A 29 -3.64 3.50 12.21
N VAL A 30 -3.87 2.24 11.84
CA VAL A 30 -4.22 1.82 10.48
C VAL A 30 -5.60 1.19 10.54
N PHE A 31 -6.52 1.70 9.72
CA PHE A 31 -7.91 1.22 9.71
C PHE A 31 -8.06 -0.01 8.83
N ALA A 32 -9.05 -0.85 9.15
CA ALA A 32 -9.41 -1.97 8.30
C ALA A 32 -9.84 -1.45 6.91
N GLY A 33 -9.32 -2.05 5.84
CA GLY A 33 -9.65 -1.69 4.47
C GLY A 33 -8.86 -0.50 3.90
N SER A 34 -8.09 0.23 4.71
CA SER A 34 -7.27 1.34 4.20
C SER A 34 -5.96 0.85 3.56
N MET A 35 -5.35 1.70 2.75
CA MET A 35 -4.02 1.48 2.20
C MET A 35 -2.97 1.58 3.31
N ALA A 36 -2.21 0.50 3.47
CA ALA A 36 -1.08 0.44 4.38
C ALA A 36 0.22 0.66 3.60
N ALA A 37 1.08 1.53 4.12
CA ALA A 37 2.39 1.80 3.61
C ALA A 37 3.47 1.48 4.63
N GLN A 38 4.71 1.36 4.16
CA GLN A 38 5.90 1.18 4.97
C GLN A 38 6.75 2.46 4.91
N ASN A 39 7.19 2.93 6.07
CA ASN A 39 8.11 4.07 6.16
C ASN A 39 9.59 3.63 6.02
N ALA A 40 10.51 4.60 6.03
CA ALA A 40 11.95 4.33 5.93
C ALA A 40 12.52 3.48 7.09
N ALA A 41 11.85 3.44 8.25
CA ALA A 41 12.23 2.60 9.38
C ALA A 41 11.70 1.15 9.25
N GLY A 42 10.98 0.85 8.18
CA GLY A 42 10.40 -0.47 7.95
C GLY A 42 9.10 -0.73 8.72
N LEU A 43 8.48 0.29 9.32
CA LEU A 43 7.25 0.17 10.10
C LEU A 43 6.02 0.54 9.26
N ALA A 44 4.89 -0.08 9.60
CA ALA A 44 3.61 0.19 8.94
C ALA A 44 3.00 1.51 9.41
N VAL A 45 2.51 2.27 8.42
CA VAL A 45 1.83 3.55 8.58
C VAL A 45 0.66 3.61 7.58
N PRO A 46 -0.38 4.45 7.82
CA PRO A 46 -1.36 4.75 6.78
C PRO A 46 -0.67 5.37 5.57
N ALA A 47 -1.11 5.02 4.36
CA ALA A 47 -0.58 5.65 3.15
C ALA A 47 -0.90 7.15 3.13
N SER A 48 0.03 7.94 2.59
CA SER A 48 -0.14 9.38 2.42
C SER A 48 0.76 9.90 1.30
N ALA A 49 0.56 11.15 0.89
CA ALA A 49 1.38 11.86 -0.09
C ALA A 49 2.81 12.13 0.45
N SER A 50 3.60 11.08 0.58
CA SER A 50 5.02 11.14 0.88
C SER A 50 5.79 10.10 0.06
N THR A 51 6.76 10.53 -0.73
CA THR A 51 7.62 9.66 -1.55
C THR A 51 8.55 8.75 -0.76
N THR A 52 8.69 9.00 0.55
CA THR A 52 9.45 8.10 1.44
C THR A 52 8.69 6.83 1.78
N LEU A 53 7.39 6.79 1.48
CA LEU A 53 6.53 5.66 1.77
C LEU A 53 6.53 4.66 0.61
N THR A 54 6.51 3.38 0.95
CA THR A 54 6.24 2.30 0.01
C THR A 54 4.88 1.71 0.32
N VAL A 55 3.90 1.87 -0.57
CA VAL A 55 2.56 1.31 -0.38
C VAL A 55 2.64 -0.22 -0.55
N LEU A 56 2.12 -0.95 0.43
CA LEU A 56 2.28 -2.41 0.50
C LEU A 56 1.03 -3.18 0.11
N GLY A 57 -0.16 -2.60 0.31
CA GLY A 57 -1.45 -3.25 0.09
C GLY A 57 -2.55 -2.70 0.98
N ARG A 58 -3.59 -3.50 1.19
CA ARG A 58 -4.76 -3.16 2.01
C ARG A 58 -4.64 -3.76 3.41
N ALA A 59 -4.87 -2.98 4.45
CA ALA A 59 -4.97 -3.49 5.81
C ALA A 59 -6.18 -4.43 5.98
N ALA A 60 -5.95 -5.65 6.46
CA ALA A 60 -7.01 -6.65 6.64
C ALA A 60 -7.92 -6.35 7.85
N TYR A 61 -7.37 -5.71 8.88
CA TYR A 61 -8.07 -5.35 10.12
C TYR A 61 -7.48 -4.06 10.69
N ARG A 62 -8.21 -3.44 11.63
CA ARG A 62 -7.76 -2.24 12.35
C ARG A 62 -6.65 -2.61 13.33
N ALA A 63 -5.55 -1.87 13.29
CA ALA A 63 -4.42 -2.03 14.19
C ALA A 63 -3.99 -0.66 14.72
N SER A 64 -3.56 -0.59 15.98
CA SER A 64 -3.17 0.68 16.60
C SER A 64 -2.12 0.49 17.69
N SER A 65 -1.05 1.28 17.61
CA SER A 65 0.01 1.36 18.62
C SER A 65 -0.20 2.52 19.62
N LEU A 66 -1.39 3.13 19.64
CA LEU A 66 -1.76 4.12 20.64
C LEU A 66 -1.88 3.49 22.02
N ALA A 67 -1.43 4.19 23.05
CA ALA A 67 -1.59 3.73 24.43
C ALA A 67 -3.08 3.55 24.76
N GLY A 68 -3.43 2.36 25.27
CA GLY A 68 -4.80 2.03 25.64
C GLY A 68 -5.74 1.70 24.46
N SER A 69 -5.23 1.51 23.24
CA SER A 69 -6.04 1.16 22.07
C SER A 69 -6.78 -0.18 22.24
N GLY A 70 -6.14 -1.15 22.91
CA GLY A 70 -6.60 -2.54 22.96
C GLY A 70 -6.49 -3.27 21.62
N ASP A 71 -5.93 -2.61 20.59
CA ASP A 71 -5.71 -3.15 19.25
C ASP A 71 -4.32 -3.80 19.16
N PRO A 72 -4.10 -4.71 18.19
CA PRO A 72 -2.77 -5.23 17.91
C PRO A 72 -1.83 -4.11 17.42
N ASP A 73 -0.56 -4.20 17.81
CA ASP A 73 0.54 -3.31 17.41
C ASP A 73 1.18 -3.73 16.06
N PHE A 74 0.61 -4.71 15.39
CA PHE A 74 0.97 -5.14 14.05
C PHE A 74 -0.26 -5.23 13.16
N VAL A 75 -0.08 -4.91 11.88
CA VAL A 75 -1.13 -4.98 10.86
C VAL A 75 -0.82 -6.07 9.85
N ARG A 76 -1.84 -6.85 9.50
CA ARG A 76 -1.82 -7.74 8.33
C ARG A 76 -2.23 -6.94 7.10
N ILE A 77 -1.43 -7.04 6.06
CA ILE A 77 -1.59 -6.33 4.79
C ILE A 77 -1.82 -7.39 3.72
N ASP A 78 -2.98 -7.37 3.09
CA ASP A 78 -3.29 -8.25 1.97
C ASP A 78 -2.88 -7.59 0.65
N ARG A 79 -2.36 -8.40 -0.27
CA ARG A 79 -2.06 -8.03 -1.66
C ARG A 79 -3.06 -8.68 -2.60
N GLY A 80 -3.47 -7.93 -3.61
CA GLY A 80 -4.54 -8.28 -4.52
C GLY A 80 -5.10 -7.04 -5.18
N VAL A 81 -6.29 -7.17 -5.77
CA VAL A 81 -6.99 -6.05 -6.41
C VAL A 81 -8.07 -5.53 -5.47
N PHE A 82 -7.97 -4.27 -5.07
CA PHE A 82 -8.92 -3.62 -4.17
C PHE A 82 -9.37 -2.28 -4.72
N ARG A 83 -10.58 -1.86 -4.36
CA ARG A 83 -11.17 -0.61 -4.84
C ARG A 83 -10.94 0.54 -3.85
N PHE A 84 -10.48 1.67 -4.37
CA PHE A 84 -10.24 2.92 -3.61
C PHE A 84 -10.96 4.11 -4.24
N ALA A 85 -11.09 5.19 -3.48
CA ALA A 85 -11.64 6.43 -3.99
C ALA A 85 -10.75 7.00 -5.09
N ASN A 86 -11.39 7.59 -6.10
CA ASN A 86 -10.71 8.26 -7.19
C ASN A 86 -10.49 9.74 -6.83
N SER A 87 -9.33 10.27 -7.17
CA SER A 87 -9.11 11.72 -7.15
C SER A 87 -10.03 12.43 -8.15
N ALA A 88 -10.12 13.75 -8.04
CA ALA A 88 -10.98 14.58 -8.88
C ALA A 88 -10.18 15.46 -9.85
N GLY A 89 -10.87 16.05 -10.82
CA GLY A 89 -10.28 17.01 -11.76
C GLY A 89 -9.19 16.39 -12.64
N GLY A 90 -8.08 17.11 -12.83
CA GLY A 90 -6.96 16.66 -13.67
C GLY A 90 -6.24 15.41 -13.15
N ASP A 91 -6.45 15.05 -11.88
CA ASP A 91 -5.86 13.87 -11.24
C ASP A 91 -6.80 12.65 -11.23
N ALA A 92 -8.02 12.79 -11.76
CA ALA A 92 -8.97 11.70 -11.86
C ALA A 92 -8.45 10.60 -12.79
N ILE A 93 -8.52 9.36 -12.32
CA ILE A 93 -8.16 8.16 -13.07
C ILE A 93 -9.36 7.74 -13.92
N GLY A 94 -9.17 7.60 -15.23
CA GLY A 94 -10.19 7.10 -16.14
C GLY A 94 -9.89 5.68 -16.61
N ILE A 95 -10.86 5.03 -17.27
CA ILE A 95 -10.68 3.70 -17.87
C ILE A 95 -9.52 3.65 -18.88
N ALA A 96 -9.24 4.79 -19.54
CA ALA A 96 -8.10 4.94 -20.46
C ALA A 96 -6.72 4.88 -19.77
N ASP A 97 -6.69 4.88 -18.43
CA ASP A 97 -5.48 4.72 -17.64
C ASP A 97 -5.27 3.28 -17.14
N TYR A 98 -6.08 2.32 -17.59
CA TYR A 98 -5.88 0.90 -17.33
C TYR A 98 -4.43 0.47 -17.61
N GLY A 99 -3.86 -0.31 -16.69
CA GLY A 99 -2.49 -0.83 -16.77
C GLY A 99 -1.40 0.19 -16.43
N LYS A 100 -1.74 1.46 -16.18
CA LYS A 100 -0.78 2.48 -15.73
C LYS A 100 -0.63 2.48 -14.20
N PRO A 101 0.49 2.98 -13.67
CA PRO A 101 0.62 3.21 -12.23
C PRO A 101 -0.35 4.28 -11.74
N CYS A 102 -0.83 4.12 -10.51
CA CYS A 102 -1.54 5.15 -9.75
C CYS A 102 -0.78 5.49 -8.46
N TYR A 103 -1.09 6.63 -7.88
CA TYR A 103 -0.36 7.21 -6.74
C TYR A 103 -1.28 7.44 -5.55
N ALA A 104 -0.79 7.20 -4.33
CA ALA A 104 -1.59 7.40 -3.12
C ALA A 104 -1.63 8.89 -2.75
N VAL A 105 -2.85 9.43 -2.61
CA VAL A 105 -3.06 10.78 -2.06
C VAL A 105 -3.11 10.70 -0.54
N ASP A 106 -3.90 9.75 -0.05
CA ASP A 106 -4.11 9.40 1.35
C ASP A 106 -4.33 7.88 1.45
N ASP A 107 -4.84 7.39 2.58
CA ASP A 107 -5.02 5.96 2.85
C ASP A 107 -6.30 5.36 2.25
N GLN A 108 -7.09 6.13 1.51
CA GLN A 108 -8.30 5.66 0.83
C GLN A 108 -8.49 6.21 -0.58
N THR A 109 -7.63 7.12 -1.04
CA THR A 109 -7.75 7.83 -2.33
C THR A 109 -6.50 7.67 -3.19
N VAL A 110 -6.72 7.37 -4.48
CA VAL A 110 -5.66 7.27 -5.50
C VAL A 110 -5.80 8.32 -6.58
N ALA A 111 -4.67 8.76 -7.13
CA ALA A 111 -4.56 9.78 -8.18
C ALA A 111 -3.75 9.29 -9.37
N LYS A 112 -4.02 9.92 -10.52
CA LYS A 112 -3.35 9.66 -11.80
C LYS A 112 -1.88 10.08 -11.82
N THR A 113 -1.55 11.18 -11.14
CA THR A 113 -0.19 11.75 -11.13
C THR A 113 0.46 11.66 -9.76
N ASP A 114 1.79 11.69 -9.76
CA ASP A 114 2.62 11.70 -8.56
C ASP A 114 2.66 13.07 -7.86
N GLY A 115 1.95 14.08 -8.38
CA GLY A 115 1.96 15.43 -7.83
C GLY A 115 3.33 16.10 -7.88
N SER A 116 4.08 15.92 -8.96
CA SER A 116 5.47 16.40 -9.13
C SER A 116 6.44 15.73 -8.15
N GLY A 117 6.28 14.42 -7.96
CA GLY A 117 7.12 13.63 -7.05
C GLY A 117 6.81 13.85 -5.56
N ALA A 118 5.56 14.12 -5.21
CA ALA A 118 5.10 14.22 -3.83
C ALA A 118 4.43 12.94 -3.32
N ARG A 119 3.81 12.16 -4.22
CA ARG A 119 2.99 11.00 -3.88
C ARG A 119 3.73 9.68 -4.19
N PRO A 120 3.67 8.69 -3.29
CA PRO A 120 4.22 7.38 -3.56
C PRO A 120 3.33 6.62 -4.55
N GLN A 121 3.93 5.72 -5.34
CA GLN A 121 3.16 4.81 -6.17
C GLN A 121 2.35 3.86 -5.27
N ALA A 122 1.04 3.76 -5.52
CA ALA A 122 0.14 2.86 -4.82
C ALA A 122 0.14 1.47 -5.45
N GLY A 123 -0.01 1.40 -6.78
CA GLY A 123 -0.17 0.12 -7.49
C GLY A 123 -0.44 0.34 -8.97
N ILE A 124 -1.04 -0.66 -9.62
CA ILE A 124 -1.43 -0.63 -11.04
C ILE A 124 -2.95 -0.60 -11.17
N ILE A 125 -3.46 0.25 -12.05
CA ILE A 125 -4.90 0.38 -12.31
C ILE A 125 -5.38 -0.84 -13.11
N ARG A 126 -6.41 -1.52 -12.59
CA ARG A 126 -7.03 -2.69 -13.22
C ARG A 126 -8.47 -2.49 -13.63
N ASP A 127 -9.18 -1.54 -13.04
CA ASP A 127 -10.51 -1.15 -13.53
C ASP A 127 -10.93 0.18 -12.90
N VAL A 128 -11.95 0.81 -13.47
CA VAL A 128 -12.58 2.01 -12.91
C VAL A 128 -14.09 1.86 -13.01
N ASP A 129 -14.77 1.92 -11.87
CA ASP A 129 -16.22 1.88 -11.79
C ASP A 129 -16.79 3.19 -11.22
N ALA A 130 -18.12 3.29 -11.11
CA ALA A 130 -18.78 4.48 -10.60
C ALA A 130 -18.47 4.80 -9.12
N GLN A 131 -17.94 3.84 -8.37
CA GLN A 131 -17.61 3.96 -6.95
C GLN A 131 -16.11 4.22 -6.72
N GLY A 132 -15.23 3.91 -7.68
CA GLY A 132 -13.80 4.14 -7.53
C GLY A 132 -12.90 3.41 -8.52
N VAL A 133 -11.64 3.24 -8.13
CA VAL A 133 -10.57 2.66 -8.95
C VAL A 133 -10.12 1.35 -8.33
N TRP A 134 -10.05 0.29 -9.13
CA TRP A 134 -9.51 -1.01 -8.75
C TRP A 134 -7.99 -1.03 -8.96
N VAL A 135 -7.25 -1.23 -7.88
CA VAL A 135 -5.80 -1.14 -7.82
C VAL A 135 -5.21 -2.48 -7.41
N GLU A 136 -4.24 -2.97 -8.19
CA GLU A 136 -3.41 -4.13 -7.86
C GLU A 136 -2.11 -3.68 -7.17
N PHE A 137 -1.76 -4.34 -6.06
CA PHE A 137 -0.59 -4.05 -5.21
C PHE A 137 0.58 -5.04 -5.34
#